data_AF-A0A6I9Q6S6-F1
#
_entry.id   AF-A0A6I9Q6S6-F1
#
_cell.length_a   1.000
_cell.length_b   1.000
_cell.length_c   1.000
_cell.angle_alpha   90.00
_cell.angle_beta   90.00
_cell.angle_gamma   90.00
#
_symmetry.space_group_name_H-M   'P 1'
#
loop_
_entity.id
_entity.type
_entity.pdbx_description
1 polymer ?
#
loop_
_entity_poly.entity_id
_entity_poly.type
_entity_poly.pdbx_seq_one_letter_code
_entity_poly.pdbx_strand_id
1 'polypeptide(L)'
;MMKCVHVAVAVLSLLSAGQSAPVSSCETLIHPIEINGREQLLGNWTAIAEGTDVPSAKLLTNLLMASVRLNINAANESDAINVMQSQKILGRCYTFTTQMTLVNSTLPLAQPFPRSFVSLRTGCPDCLIASSKFTIGGQTYRVLQLLSRRNTVNADELKEFMRQAECLNLPSPTILDQETGFCPDDSPSIEAATTHLTNSMNDMGSEFSKTLESIINSDADLQNLLNTLRSSVAGLKEN
;
A
#
# COMPACT_ATOMS: atom_id res chain seq x y z
N MET A 1 49.20 -21.59 -32.68
CA MET A 1 48.22 -21.84 -31.60
C MET A 1 47.92 -20.52 -30.87
N MET A 2 47.09 -19.64 -31.44
CA MET A 2 46.72 -18.37 -30.76
C MET A 2 45.50 -17.64 -31.33
N LYS A 3 44.90 -18.13 -32.43
CA LYS A 3 43.72 -17.49 -33.05
C LYS A 3 42.38 -18.05 -32.56
N CYS A 4 42.32 -19.30 -32.08
CA CYS A 4 41.08 -19.93 -31.64
C CYS A 4 40.63 -19.47 -30.24
N VAL A 5 41.57 -19.02 -29.40
CA VAL A 5 41.27 -18.60 -28.01
C VAL A 5 40.48 -17.29 -27.97
N HIS A 6 40.72 -16.37 -28.93
CA HIS A 6 40.07 -15.05 -28.94
C HIS A 6 38.60 -15.14 -29.42
N VAL A 7 38.28 -16.12 -30.28
CA VAL A 7 36.91 -16.35 -30.75
C VAL A 7 36.04 -16.95 -29.64
N ALA A 8 36.62 -17.84 -28.81
CA ALA A 8 35.88 -18.45 -27.69
C ALA A 8 35.51 -17.42 -26.61
N VAL A 9 36.40 -16.47 -26.29
CA VAL A 9 36.14 -15.43 -25.29
C VAL A 9 35.10 -14.42 -25.78
N ALA A 10 35.10 -14.08 -27.07
CA ALA A 10 34.10 -13.17 -27.65
C ALA A 10 32.67 -13.77 -27.63
N VAL A 11 32.54 -15.09 -27.84
CA VAL A 11 31.23 -15.78 -27.82
C VAL A 11 30.67 -15.92 -26.39
N LEU A 12 31.52 -16.18 -25.39
CA LEU A 12 31.10 -16.25 -23.98
C LEU A 12 30.71 -14.89 -23.40
N SER A 13 31.27 -13.80 -23.93
CA SER A 13 30.92 -12.42 -23.50
C SER A 13 29.55 -11.96 -23.99
N LEU A 14 29.04 -12.55 -25.09
CA LEU A 14 27.73 -12.22 -25.68
C LEU A 14 26.57 -12.96 -25.01
N LEU A 15 26.85 -14.02 -24.23
CA LEU A 15 25.83 -14.77 -23.50
C LEU A 15 25.52 -14.20 -22.10
N SER A 16 26.33 -13.25 -21.60
CA SER A 16 26.12 -12.67 -20.27
C SER A 16 25.30 -11.38 -20.26
N ALA A 17 24.76 -10.97 -21.41
CA ALA A 17 23.92 -9.78 -21.53
C ALA A 17 22.50 -10.20 -21.97
N GLY A 18 21.66 -10.56 -21.00
CA GLY A 18 20.24 -10.75 -21.28
C GLY A 18 19.53 -11.90 -20.56
N GLN A 19 19.91 -12.25 -19.34
CA GLN A 19 18.93 -12.88 -18.45
C GLN A 19 18.01 -11.78 -17.92
N SER A 20 17.12 -11.27 -18.79
CA SER A 20 15.89 -10.68 -18.27
C SER A 20 15.27 -11.77 -17.39
N ALA A 21 14.98 -11.46 -16.13
CA ALA A 21 14.16 -12.33 -15.30
C ALA A 21 12.95 -12.78 -16.16
N PRO A 22 12.53 -14.07 -16.09
CA PRO A 22 11.39 -14.53 -16.87
C PRO A 22 10.25 -13.56 -16.59
N VAL A 23 9.71 -12.93 -17.64
CA VAL A 23 8.51 -12.10 -17.49
C VAL A 23 7.44 -13.06 -17.00
N SER A 24 7.19 -13.06 -15.69
CA SER A 24 6.26 -13.96 -15.07
C SER A 24 4.89 -13.70 -15.68
N SER A 25 4.20 -14.77 -16.10
CA SER A 25 2.88 -14.66 -16.70
C SER A 25 1.95 -13.97 -15.69
N CYS A 26 0.94 -13.24 -16.18
CA CYS A 26 -0.04 -12.61 -15.29
C CYS A 26 -0.69 -13.62 -14.36
N GLU A 27 -0.95 -14.84 -14.83
CA GLU A 27 -1.43 -15.96 -14.03
C GLU A 27 -0.55 -16.25 -12.81
N THR A 28 0.77 -16.22 -13.00
CA THR A 28 1.74 -16.45 -11.90
C THR A 28 1.80 -15.27 -10.95
N LEU A 29 1.79 -14.04 -11.49
CA LEU A 29 1.97 -12.81 -10.72
C LEU A 29 0.77 -12.45 -9.84
N ILE A 30 -0.44 -12.78 -10.28
CA ILE A 30 -1.67 -12.54 -9.52
C ILE A 30 -2.12 -13.75 -8.72
N HIS A 31 -1.32 -14.82 -8.70
CA HIS A 31 -1.63 -16.02 -7.93
C HIS A 31 -1.54 -15.70 -6.43
N PRO A 32 -2.60 -15.96 -5.65
CA PRO A 32 -2.54 -15.88 -4.20
C PRO A 32 -1.52 -16.87 -3.63
N ILE A 33 -0.79 -16.47 -2.60
CA ILE A 33 0.12 -17.36 -1.86
C ILE A 33 -0.53 -17.82 -0.55
N GLU A 34 -0.13 -19.01 -0.12
CA GLU A 34 -0.47 -19.49 1.22
C GLU A 34 0.39 -18.79 2.27
N ILE A 35 -0.25 -18.39 3.37
CA ILE A 35 0.41 -17.82 4.55
C ILE A 35 0.40 -18.90 5.61
N ASN A 36 1.54 -19.56 5.79
CA ASN A 36 1.70 -20.63 6.78
C ASN A 36 2.04 -20.01 8.14
N GLY A 37 1.00 -19.66 8.88
CA GLY A 37 1.09 -19.06 10.21
C GLY A 37 1.23 -17.53 10.19
N ARG A 38 0.77 -16.89 11.27
CA ARG A 38 0.82 -15.42 11.43
C ARG A 38 2.26 -14.88 11.46
N GLU A 39 3.24 -15.73 11.78
CA GLU A 39 4.64 -15.38 11.98
C GLU A 39 5.25 -14.72 10.73
N GLN A 40 4.77 -15.10 9.53
CA GLN A 40 5.22 -14.50 8.26
C GLN A 40 4.81 -13.02 8.12
N LEU A 41 3.76 -12.60 8.84
CA LEU A 41 3.21 -11.26 8.78
C LEU A 41 3.81 -10.32 9.85
N LEU A 42 4.34 -10.87 10.94
CA LEU A 42 4.78 -10.10 12.10
C LEU A 42 5.93 -9.16 11.79
N GLY A 43 6.03 -8.05 12.52
CA GLY A 43 7.09 -7.05 12.44
C GLY A 43 6.68 -5.79 11.68
N ASN A 44 7.68 -5.00 11.30
CA ASN A 44 7.49 -3.71 10.64
C ASN A 44 7.41 -3.86 9.12
N TRP A 45 6.54 -3.07 8.52
CA TRP A 45 6.38 -2.94 7.08
C TRP A 45 6.20 -1.48 6.70
N THR A 46 6.74 -1.09 5.56
CA THR A 46 6.55 0.20 4.92
C THR A 46 5.71 0.02 3.69
N ALA A 47 4.65 0.81 3.52
CA ALA A 47 3.95 0.85 2.25
C ALA A 47 4.76 1.67 1.24
N ILE A 48 5.01 1.06 0.09
CA ILE A 48 5.86 1.61 -0.97
C ILE A 48 5.01 2.21 -2.08
N ALA A 49 3.98 1.47 -2.49
CA ALA A 49 3.13 1.84 -3.59
C ALA A 49 1.74 1.23 -3.46
N GLU A 50 0.76 1.90 -4.04
CA GLU A 50 -0.65 1.51 -4.04
C GLU A 50 -1.24 1.60 -5.45
N GLY A 51 -1.86 0.51 -5.91
CA GLY A 51 -2.69 0.47 -7.10
C GLY A 51 -4.16 0.33 -6.71
N THR A 52 -5.03 1.13 -7.31
CA THR A 52 -6.47 1.11 -7.01
C THR A 52 -7.27 1.65 -8.19
N ASP A 53 -8.50 1.16 -8.34
CA ASP A 53 -9.47 1.68 -9.32
C ASP A 53 -10.46 2.69 -8.73
N VAL A 54 -10.20 3.17 -7.51
CA VAL A 54 -10.87 4.35 -6.96
C VAL A 54 -10.44 5.60 -7.76
N PRO A 55 -11.34 6.32 -8.44
CA PRO A 55 -10.99 7.41 -9.35
C PRO A 55 -10.08 8.47 -8.71
N SER A 56 -10.49 9.02 -7.57
CA SER A 56 -9.75 10.14 -6.93
C SER A 56 -8.61 9.71 -6.02
N ALA A 57 -8.34 8.41 -5.86
CA ALA A 57 -7.36 7.94 -4.88
C ALA A 57 -5.93 8.36 -5.22
N LYS A 58 -5.55 8.34 -6.50
CA LYS A 58 -4.23 8.81 -6.94
C LYS A 58 -4.03 10.29 -6.60
N LEU A 59 -5.04 11.11 -6.88
CA LEU A 59 -5.01 12.54 -6.57
C LEU A 59 -4.92 12.78 -5.06
N LEU A 60 -5.75 12.11 -4.26
CA LEU A 60 -5.71 12.19 -2.79
C LEU A 60 -4.36 11.77 -2.24
N THR A 61 -3.82 10.65 -2.72
CA THR A 61 -2.52 10.13 -2.31
C THR A 61 -1.42 11.15 -2.56
N ASN A 62 -1.30 11.64 -3.79
CA ASN A 62 -0.25 12.59 -4.18
C ASN A 62 -0.35 13.93 -3.43
N LEU A 63 -1.56 14.38 -3.09
CA LEU A 63 -1.77 15.67 -2.44
C LEU A 63 -1.60 15.60 -0.93
N LEU A 64 -2.03 14.50 -0.32
CA LEU A 64 -2.24 14.43 1.12
C LEU A 64 -1.27 13.46 1.81
N MET A 65 -0.95 12.34 1.16
CA MET A 65 -0.24 11.24 1.80
C MET A 65 1.27 11.31 1.54
N ALA A 66 2.03 11.23 2.63
CA ALA A 66 3.48 11.17 2.61
C ALA A 66 3.94 9.71 2.73
N SER A 67 3.82 9.15 3.93
CA SER A 67 4.37 7.84 4.26
C SER A 67 3.37 7.00 5.06
N VAL A 68 3.42 5.69 4.91
CA VAL A 68 2.65 4.74 5.73
C VAL A 68 3.55 3.62 6.23
N ARG A 69 3.44 3.31 7.52
CA ARG A 69 4.07 2.16 8.18
C ARG A 69 3.02 1.28 8.85
N LEU A 70 3.29 -0.01 8.88
CA LEU A 70 2.52 -0.99 9.64
C LEU A 70 3.47 -1.66 10.63
N ASN A 71 3.02 -1.75 11.87
CA ASN A 71 3.63 -2.59 12.90
C ASN A 71 2.64 -3.71 13.21
N ILE A 72 3.04 -4.95 12.94
CA ILE A 72 2.19 -6.13 13.08
C ILE A 72 2.73 -7.00 14.21
N ASN A 73 1.96 -7.17 15.27
CA ASN A 73 2.35 -8.00 16.42
C ASN A 73 1.39 -9.18 16.59
N ALA A 74 1.87 -10.25 17.23
CA ALA A 74 1.00 -11.35 17.62
C ALA A 74 -0.05 -10.87 18.62
N ALA A 75 -1.29 -11.31 18.46
CA ALA A 75 -2.33 -11.21 19.47
C ALA A 75 -2.38 -12.50 20.32
N ASN A 76 -3.29 -12.53 21.29
CA ASN A 76 -3.36 -13.63 22.26
C ASN A 76 -3.75 -14.96 21.60
N GLU A 77 -4.69 -14.92 20.66
CA GLU A 77 -5.16 -16.07 19.90
C GLU A 77 -4.13 -16.45 18.83
N SER A 78 -3.91 -17.75 18.60
CA SER A 78 -2.83 -18.30 17.74
C SER A 78 -2.76 -17.69 16.34
N ASP A 79 -3.91 -17.40 15.74
CA ASP A 79 -4.00 -16.89 14.36
C ASP A 79 -4.31 -15.39 14.32
N ALA A 80 -4.44 -14.74 15.48
CA ALA A 80 -4.73 -13.33 15.56
C ALA A 80 -3.45 -12.47 15.57
N ILE A 81 -3.56 -11.30 14.94
CA ILE A 81 -2.55 -10.26 14.85
C ILE A 81 -3.15 -8.90 15.21
N ASN A 82 -2.34 -8.07 15.86
CA ASN A 82 -2.63 -6.66 16.06
C ASN A 82 -1.85 -5.86 15.02
N VAL A 83 -2.55 -5.07 14.20
CA VAL A 83 -1.98 -4.23 13.17
C VAL A 83 -2.12 -2.78 13.60
N MET A 84 -1.00 -2.10 13.83
CA MET A 84 -0.96 -0.65 14.01
C MET A 84 -0.45 -0.01 12.73
N GLN A 85 -1.29 0.78 12.08
CA GLN A 85 -0.90 1.58 10.93
C GLN A 85 -0.63 3.02 11.36
N SER A 86 0.54 3.54 10.99
CA SER A 86 0.94 4.92 11.19
C SER A 86 1.09 5.59 9.83
N GLN A 87 0.39 6.70 9.62
CA GLN A 87 0.40 7.42 8.35
C GLN A 87 0.60 8.91 8.55
N LYS A 88 1.43 9.49 7.69
CA LYS A 88 1.69 10.93 7.65
C LYS A 88 0.82 11.54 6.56
N ILE A 89 -0.10 12.41 6.96
CA ILE A 89 -1.04 13.09 6.07
C ILE A 89 -0.91 14.60 6.31
N LEU A 90 -0.64 15.38 5.27
CA LEU A 90 -0.44 16.83 5.35
C LEU A 90 0.54 17.25 6.47
N GLY A 91 1.63 16.49 6.63
CA GLY A 91 2.66 16.73 7.65
C GLY A 91 2.27 16.33 9.08
N ARG A 92 1.05 15.83 9.30
CA ARG A 92 0.56 15.35 10.61
C ARG A 92 0.54 13.83 10.67
N CYS A 93 0.71 13.30 11.87
CA CYS A 93 0.73 11.85 12.10
C CYS A 93 -0.59 11.36 12.64
N TYR A 94 -1.08 10.30 12.01
CA TYR A 94 -2.31 9.60 12.36
C TYR A 94 -2.01 8.14 12.53
N THR A 95 -2.59 7.54 13.56
CA THR A 95 -2.46 6.10 13.82
C THR A 95 -3.82 5.47 13.95
N PHE A 96 -3.92 4.21 13.54
CA PHE A 96 -5.06 3.38 13.84
C PHE A 96 -4.63 1.95 14.06
N THR A 97 -5.34 1.29 14.97
CA THR A 97 -5.04 -0.08 15.38
C THR A 97 -6.23 -0.95 15.11
N THR A 98 -6.00 -2.11 14.53
CA THR A 98 -7.03 -3.10 14.27
C THR A 98 -6.51 -4.49 14.61
N GLN A 99 -7.39 -5.34 15.11
CA GLN A 99 -7.10 -6.75 15.30
C GLN A 99 -7.68 -7.53 14.12
N MET A 100 -6.87 -8.41 13.53
CA MET A 100 -7.28 -9.29 12.44
C MET A 100 -6.94 -10.72 12.79
N THR A 101 -7.71 -11.67 12.27
CA THR A 101 -7.44 -13.10 12.43
C THR A 101 -7.14 -13.70 11.07
N LEU A 102 -6.03 -14.42 10.96
CA LEU A 102 -5.66 -15.16 9.76
C LEU A 102 -6.61 -16.36 9.60
N VAL A 103 -7.34 -16.39 8.49
CA VAL A 103 -8.29 -17.47 8.18
C VAL A 103 -8.02 -17.94 6.76
N ASN A 104 -7.59 -19.18 6.58
CA ASN A 104 -7.31 -19.79 5.27
C ASN A 104 -6.40 -18.92 4.38
N SER A 105 -5.29 -18.42 4.93
CA SER A 105 -4.36 -17.49 4.25
C SER A 105 -4.95 -16.13 3.85
N THR A 106 -6.07 -15.75 4.47
CA THR A 106 -6.72 -14.44 4.25
C THR A 106 -6.87 -13.67 5.55
N LEU A 107 -6.88 -12.34 5.46
CA LEU A 107 -7.13 -11.46 6.60
C LEU A 107 -8.46 -10.72 6.37
N PRO A 108 -9.59 -11.23 6.86
CA PRO A 108 -10.86 -10.51 6.82
C PRO A 108 -10.83 -9.29 7.74
N LEU A 109 -11.42 -8.20 7.27
CA LEU A 109 -11.65 -6.97 8.02
C LEU A 109 -13.12 -6.58 7.87
N ALA A 110 -13.82 -6.45 9.00
CA ALA A 110 -15.26 -6.20 9.00
C ALA A 110 -15.64 -4.71 8.89
N GLN A 111 -14.79 -3.80 9.39
CA GLN A 111 -15.06 -2.36 9.48
C GLN A 111 -13.76 -1.55 9.24
N PRO A 112 -13.83 -0.30 8.74
CA PRO A 112 -15.03 0.40 8.28
C PRO A 112 -15.57 -0.12 6.94
N PHE A 113 -14.70 -0.67 6.10
CA PHE A 113 -15.06 -1.19 4.79
C PHE A 113 -14.81 -2.69 4.75
N PRO A 114 -15.88 -3.51 4.76
CA PRO A 114 -15.74 -4.95 4.68
C PRO A 114 -14.87 -5.37 3.51
N ARG A 115 -13.79 -6.10 3.81
CA ARG A 115 -12.84 -6.61 2.81
C ARG A 115 -12.11 -7.84 3.35
N SER A 116 -11.49 -8.58 2.45
CA SER A 116 -10.54 -9.62 2.82
C SER A 116 -9.26 -9.43 2.02
N PHE A 117 -8.13 -9.41 2.72
CA PHE A 117 -6.82 -9.29 2.10
C PHE A 117 -6.28 -10.68 1.78
N VAL A 118 -5.73 -10.81 0.58
CA VAL A 118 -4.94 -11.96 0.13
C VAL A 118 -3.54 -11.49 -0.23
N SER A 119 -2.54 -12.35 -0.01
CA SER A 119 -1.18 -12.05 -0.43
C SER A 119 -0.94 -12.62 -1.83
N LEU A 120 -0.32 -11.85 -2.72
CA LEU A 120 0.05 -12.31 -4.06
C LEU A 120 1.52 -12.69 -4.13
N ARG A 121 1.86 -13.53 -5.10
CA ARG A 121 3.24 -13.94 -5.34
C ARG A 121 4.13 -12.75 -5.71
N THR A 122 5.34 -12.71 -5.16
CA THR A 122 6.38 -11.75 -5.54
C THR A 122 7.76 -12.40 -5.51
N GLY A 123 8.68 -11.92 -6.36
CA GLY A 123 10.10 -12.24 -6.31
C GLY A 123 10.87 -11.49 -5.23
N CYS A 124 10.26 -10.47 -4.59
CA CYS A 124 10.88 -9.72 -3.50
C CYS A 124 10.80 -10.51 -2.17
N PRO A 125 11.94 -10.98 -1.62
CA PRO A 125 11.94 -11.89 -0.46
C PRO A 125 11.50 -11.23 0.84
N ASP A 126 11.56 -9.91 0.91
CA ASP A 126 11.20 -9.09 2.07
C ASP A 126 10.06 -8.11 1.75
N CYS A 127 9.25 -8.43 0.73
CA CYS A 127 8.02 -7.70 0.42
C CYS A 127 6.78 -8.57 0.64
N LEU A 128 5.65 -7.89 0.78
CA LEU A 128 4.32 -8.48 0.79
C LEU A 128 3.43 -7.71 -0.18
N ILE A 129 2.78 -8.43 -1.10
CA ILE A 129 1.81 -7.84 -2.02
C ILE A 129 0.41 -8.14 -1.50
N ALA A 130 -0.23 -7.14 -0.88
CA ALA A 130 -1.58 -7.29 -0.37
C ALA A 130 -2.60 -6.88 -1.44
N SER A 131 -3.56 -7.75 -1.73
CA SER A 131 -4.66 -7.49 -2.67
C SER A 131 -6.00 -7.68 -1.98
N SER A 132 -6.99 -6.87 -2.33
CA SER A 132 -8.34 -7.01 -1.77
C SER A 132 -9.38 -6.34 -2.64
N LYS A 133 -10.65 -6.59 -2.31
CA LYS A 133 -11.80 -5.82 -2.77
C LYS A 133 -12.54 -5.26 -1.59
N PHE A 134 -13.04 -4.04 -1.71
CA PHE A 134 -13.87 -3.41 -0.69
C PHE A 134 -15.03 -2.67 -1.36
N THR A 135 -16.13 -2.52 -0.63
CA THR A 135 -17.33 -1.87 -1.14
C THR A 135 -17.63 -0.60 -0.37
N ILE A 136 -17.78 0.51 -1.08
CA ILE A 136 -18.29 1.78 -0.53
C ILE A 136 -19.43 2.21 -1.43
N GLY A 137 -20.58 2.56 -0.83
CA GLY A 137 -21.66 3.15 -1.63
C GLY A 137 -22.37 2.22 -2.62
N GLY A 138 -22.12 0.91 -2.51
CA GLY A 138 -22.59 -0.07 -3.49
C GLY A 138 -21.65 -0.26 -4.69
N GLN A 139 -20.56 0.51 -4.79
CA GLN A 139 -19.48 0.28 -5.74
C GLN A 139 -18.38 -0.56 -5.12
N THR A 140 -17.87 -1.53 -5.88
CA THR A 140 -16.75 -2.39 -5.45
C THR A 140 -15.47 -1.90 -6.09
N TYR A 141 -14.48 -1.64 -5.26
CA TYR A 141 -13.15 -1.21 -5.66
C TYR A 141 -12.11 -2.28 -5.35
N ARG A 142 -11.01 -2.25 -6.09
CA ARG A 142 -9.86 -3.15 -5.94
C ARG A 142 -8.67 -2.35 -5.44
N VAL A 143 -7.94 -2.93 -4.50
CA VAL A 143 -6.70 -2.35 -3.96
C VAL A 143 -5.59 -3.37 -4.07
N LEU A 144 -4.42 -2.90 -4.44
CA LEU A 144 -3.16 -3.60 -4.46
C LEU A 144 -2.12 -2.76 -3.73
N GLN A 145 -1.45 -3.30 -2.72
CA GLN A 145 -0.43 -2.60 -1.94
C GLN A 145 0.88 -3.38 -1.93
N LEU A 146 1.98 -2.67 -2.21
CA LEU A 146 3.33 -3.17 -2.02
C LEU A 146 3.83 -2.75 -0.64
N LEU A 147 4.03 -3.72 0.24
CA LEU A 147 4.65 -3.54 1.54
C LEU A 147 6.06 -4.10 1.50
N SER A 148 7.02 -3.43 2.15
CA SER A 148 8.41 -3.91 2.27
C SER A 148 8.91 -3.80 3.71
N ARG A 149 9.81 -4.71 4.11
CA ARG A 149 10.57 -4.56 5.37
C ARG A 149 11.53 -3.37 5.33
N ARG A 150 11.93 -2.97 4.12
CA ARG A 150 12.78 -1.80 3.88
C ARG A 150 11.93 -0.54 3.79
N ASN A 151 12.61 0.61 3.87
CA ASN A 151 11.97 1.87 3.49
C ASN A 151 11.75 1.85 1.97
N THR A 152 12.76 1.54 1.15
CA THR A 152 12.64 1.55 -0.32
C THR A 152 12.85 0.19 -0.96
N VAL A 153 12.32 0.03 -2.19
CA VAL A 153 12.52 -1.13 -3.06
C VAL A 153 13.38 -0.74 -4.27
N ASN A 154 13.99 -1.73 -4.92
CA ASN A 154 14.75 -1.50 -6.15
C ASN A 154 13.81 -1.39 -7.37
N ALA A 155 14.38 -0.99 -8.52
CA ALA A 155 13.62 -0.75 -9.73
C ALA A 155 12.94 -2.02 -10.30
N ASP A 156 13.56 -3.19 -10.14
CA ASP A 156 13.01 -4.45 -10.65
C ASP A 156 11.82 -4.92 -9.79
N GLU A 157 11.93 -4.78 -8.47
CA GLU A 157 10.85 -5.06 -7.51
C GLU A 157 9.63 -4.15 -7.78
N LEU A 158 9.87 -2.85 -8.02
CA LEU A 158 8.82 -1.91 -8.37
C LEU A 158 8.18 -2.24 -9.73
N LYS A 159 8.99 -2.63 -10.71
CA LYS A 159 8.51 -3.01 -12.05
C LYS A 159 7.64 -4.28 -11.99
N GLU A 160 8.01 -5.26 -11.16
CA GLU A 160 7.17 -6.44 -10.91
C GLU A 160 5.81 -6.04 -10.33
N PHE A 161 5.79 -5.15 -9.34
CA PHE A 161 4.55 -4.63 -8.76
C PHE A 161 3.68 -3.88 -9.77
N MET A 162 4.29 -3.02 -10.61
CA MET A 162 3.58 -2.35 -11.70
C MET A 162 2.97 -3.37 -12.66
N ARG A 163 3.69 -4.46 -12.96
CA ARG A 163 3.17 -5.54 -13.80
C ARG A 163 2.00 -6.27 -13.14
N GLN A 164 2.02 -6.48 -11.82
CA GLN A 164 0.87 -7.05 -11.10
C GLN A 164 -0.38 -6.16 -11.21
N ALA A 165 -0.21 -4.84 -11.07
CA ALA A 165 -1.30 -3.89 -11.24
C ALA A 165 -1.88 -3.94 -12.66
N GLU A 166 -1.03 -4.01 -13.69
CA GLU A 166 -1.46 -4.18 -15.09
C GLU A 166 -2.23 -5.50 -15.29
N CYS A 167 -1.75 -6.61 -14.74
CA CYS A 167 -2.41 -7.91 -14.83
C CYS A 167 -3.79 -7.91 -14.17
N LEU A 168 -4.00 -7.07 -13.15
CA LEU A 168 -5.29 -6.85 -12.51
C LEU A 168 -6.15 -5.79 -13.21
N ASN A 169 -5.69 -5.20 -14.31
CA ASN A 169 -6.34 -4.07 -14.99
C ASN A 169 -6.60 -2.89 -14.04
N LEU A 170 -5.62 -2.58 -13.19
CA LEU A 170 -5.63 -1.38 -12.36
C LEU A 170 -4.93 -0.23 -13.08
N PRO A 171 -5.30 1.03 -12.80
CA PRO A 171 -4.52 2.20 -13.17
C PRO A 171 -3.06 2.08 -12.67
N SER A 172 -2.16 2.85 -13.29
CA SER A 172 -0.76 2.90 -12.86
C SER A 172 -0.66 3.24 -11.37
N PRO A 173 0.02 2.41 -10.56
CA PRO A 173 0.12 2.62 -9.13
C PRO A 173 0.72 3.96 -8.76
N THR A 174 0.34 4.44 -7.58
CA THR A 174 0.94 5.61 -6.94
C THR A 174 2.06 5.16 -6.03
N ILE A 175 3.24 5.76 -6.18
CA ILE A 175 4.39 5.52 -5.31
C ILE A 175 4.31 6.52 -4.16
N LEU A 176 4.44 6.04 -2.93
CA LEU A 176 4.38 6.89 -1.75
C LEU A 176 5.70 7.65 -1.55
N ASP A 177 5.60 8.93 -1.21
CA ASP A 177 6.75 9.82 -1.02
C ASP A 177 7.33 9.66 0.38
N GLN A 178 8.37 8.84 0.46
CA GLN A 178 9.08 8.58 1.72
C GLN A 178 10.11 9.65 2.08
N GLU A 179 10.44 10.58 1.17
CA GLU A 179 11.45 11.61 1.42
C GLU A 179 10.96 12.63 2.46
N THR A 180 9.64 12.79 2.56
CA THR A 180 8.98 13.62 3.58
C THR A 180 9.08 13.07 5.01
N GLY A 181 9.64 11.87 5.17
CA GLY A 181 9.92 11.21 6.45
C GLY A 181 8.71 10.54 7.09
N PHE A 182 8.98 9.55 7.94
CA PHE A 182 7.97 8.75 8.62
C PHE A 182 7.44 9.41 9.89
N CYS A 183 6.28 8.93 10.36
CA CYS A 183 5.86 9.21 11.73
C CYS A 183 6.86 8.60 12.72
N PRO A 184 7.14 9.29 13.84
CA PRO A 184 8.03 8.77 14.87
C PRO A 184 7.45 7.49 15.47
N ASP A 185 8.32 6.55 15.81
CA ASP A 185 7.93 5.35 16.54
C ASP A 185 7.60 5.74 18.00
N ASP A 186 6.63 5.05 18.61
CA ASP A 186 6.07 5.40 19.93
C ASP A 186 7.17 5.56 20.98
N SER A 187 7.50 6.82 21.30
CA SER A 187 8.29 7.18 22.46
C SER A 187 7.41 7.98 23.42
N PRO A 188 7.55 7.78 24.74
CA PRO A 188 6.60 8.30 25.74
C PRO A 188 6.53 9.84 25.84
N SER A 189 7.37 10.58 25.11
CA SER A 189 7.31 12.04 25.01
C SER A 189 6.44 12.57 23.86
N ILE A 190 5.89 11.69 23.00
CA ILE A 190 5.25 12.04 21.71
C ILE A 190 3.76 11.62 21.63
N GLU A 191 3.13 11.16 22.72
CA GLU A 191 1.65 10.99 22.76
C GLU A 191 0.90 12.30 22.42
N ALA A 192 1.58 13.46 22.44
CA ALA A 192 1.03 14.75 22.03
C ALA A 192 1.07 15.06 20.51
N ALA A 193 1.83 14.32 19.69
CA ALA A 193 2.02 14.66 18.25
C ALA A 193 1.31 13.72 17.27
N THR A 194 0.76 12.60 17.76
CA THR A 194 0.08 11.58 16.94
C THR A 194 -1.39 11.52 17.30
N THR A 195 -2.27 11.58 16.29
CA THR A 195 -3.72 11.46 16.50
C THR A 195 -4.18 10.02 16.29
N HIS A 196 -4.71 9.39 17.33
CA HIS A 196 -5.29 8.05 17.26
C HIS A 196 -6.72 8.10 16.70
N LEU A 197 -6.95 7.44 15.57
CA LEU A 197 -8.22 7.45 14.84
C LEU A 197 -8.99 6.13 14.92
N THR A 198 -8.53 5.14 15.70
CA THR A 198 -9.15 3.81 15.78
C THR A 198 -10.66 3.85 16.02
N ASN A 199 -11.10 4.58 17.05
CA ASN A 199 -12.52 4.69 17.37
C ASN A 199 -13.28 5.43 16.26
N SER A 200 -12.72 6.52 15.73
CA SER A 200 -13.32 7.27 14.62
C SER A 200 -13.47 6.44 13.34
N MET A 201 -12.53 5.54 13.07
CA MET A 201 -12.63 4.61 11.93
C MET A 201 -13.67 3.52 12.17
N ASN A 202 -13.78 3.01 13.40
CA ASN A 202 -14.78 2.00 13.74
C ASN A 202 -16.20 2.57 13.78
N ASP A 203 -16.34 3.83 14.20
CA ASP A 203 -17.62 4.54 14.30
C ASP A 203 -18.02 5.23 12.98
N MET A 204 -17.34 4.88 11.88
CA MET A 204 -17.59 5.45 10.57
C MET A 204 -18.99 5.07 10.07
N GLY A 205 -19.94 5.96 10.32
CA GLY A 205 -21.35 5.76 9.95
C GLY A 205 -21.60 5.76 8.45
N SER A 206 -22.82 5.35 8.08
CA SER A 206 -23.28 5.31 6.69
C SER A 206 -23.27 6.68 5.99
N GLU A 207 -23.49 7.77 6.73
CA GLU A 207 -23.47 9.14 6.20
C GLU A 207 -22.05 9.58 5.80
N PHE A 208 -21.06 9.31 6.66
CA PHE A 208 -19.66 9.56 6.32
C PHE A 208 -19.23 8.72 5.12
N SER A 209 -19.65 7.45 5.07
CA SER A 209 -19.36 6.57 3.93
C SER A 209 -19.92 7.10 2.60
N LYS A 210 -21.17 7.61 2.59
CA LYS A 210 -21.77 8.27 1.42
C LYS A 210 -21.05 9.55 1.03
N THR A 211 -20.61 10.32 2.02
CA THR A 211 -19.85 11.56 1.78
C THR A 211 -18.50 11.22 1.17
N LEU A 212 -17.79 10.23 1.73
CA LEU A 212 -16.53 9.73 1.20
C LEU A 212 -16.71 9.21 -0.23
N GLU A 213 -17.75 8.42 -0.49
CA GLU A 213 -18.09 7.94 -1.84
C GLU A 213 -18.20 9.09 -2.85
N SER A 214 -18.99 10.11 -2.51
CA SER A 214 -19.18 11.29 -3.37
C SER A 214 -17.85 11.96 -3.74
N ILE A 215 -16.94 12.05 -2.76
CA ILE A 215 -15.62 12.68 -2.94
C ILE A 215 -14.69 11.82 -3.80
N ILE A 216 -14.68 10.50 -3.62
CA ILE A 216 -13.72 9.61 -4.28
C ILE A 216 -14.11 9.22 -5.72
N ASN A 217 -15.35 9.48 -6.13
CA ASN A 217 -15.85 9.09 -7.45
C ASN A 217 -15.46 10.05 -8.58
N SER A 218 -14.91 11.24 -8.25
CA SER A 218 -14.66 12.30 -9.22
C SER A 218 -13.49 13.20 -8.82
N ASP A 219 -12.46 13.25 -9.66
CA ASP A 219 -11.33 14.17 -9.49
C ASP A 219 -11.78 15.63 -9.55
N ALA A 220 -12.77 15.94 -10.39
CA ALA A 220 -13.27 17.30 -10.54
C ALA A 220 -13.97 17.79 -9.26
N ASP A 221 -14.78 16.93 -8.64
CA ASP A 221 -15.49 17.26 -7.41
C ASP A 221 -14.51 17.38 -6.23
N LEU A 222 -13.52 16.49 -6.16
CA LEU A 222 -12.45 16.59 -5.18
C LEU A 222 -11.64 17.89 -5.34
N GLN A 223 -11.25 18.25 -6.56
CA GLN A 223 -10.52 19.51 -6.81
C GLN A 223 -11.37 20.73 -6.42
N ASN A 224 -12.66 20.72 -6.73
CA ASN A 224 -13.56 21.79 -6.35
C ASN A 224 -13.66 21.95 -4.82
N LEU A 225 -13.75 20.83 -4.10
CA LEU A 225 -13.73 20.81 -2.63
C LEU A 225 -12.41 21.38 -2.09
N LEU A 226 -11.27 20.92 -2.62
CA LEU A 226 -9.95 21.41 -2.21
C LEU A 226 -9.78 22.91 -2.46
N ASN A 227 -10.27 23.42 -3.59
CA ASN A 227 -10.24 24.84 -3.90
C ASN A 227 -11.11 25.66 -2.93
N THR A 228 -12.30 25.15 -2.60
CA THR A 228 -13.23 25.77 -1.63
C THR A 228 -12.62 25.84 -0.23
N LEU A 229 -11.92 24.80 0.19
CA LEU A 229 -11.20 24.77 1.47
C LEU A 229 -10.04 25.76 1.48
N ARG A 230 -9.26 25.83 0.39
CA ARG A 230 -8.16 26.80 0.24
C ARG A 230 -8.64 28.24 0.29
N SER A 231 -9.73 28.58 -0.41
CA SER A 231 -10.30 29.93 -0.40
C SER A 231 -10.81 30.33 0.99
N SER A 232 -11.43 29.38 1.70
CA SER A 232 -11.93 29.62 3.07
C SER A 232 -10.79 29.88 4.05
N VAL A 233 -9.69 29.12 3.96
CA VAL A 233 -8.50 29.32 4.81
C VAL A 233 -7.77 30.62 4.48
N ALA A 234 -7.72 31.01 3.20
CA ALA A 234 -7.14 32.29 2.80
C ALA A 234 -7.94 33.48 3.38
N GLY A 235 -9.28 33.43 3.30
CA GLY A 235 -10.14 34.47 3.86
C GLY A 235 -10.09 34.60 5.39
N LEU A 236 -9.70 33.53 6.12
CA LEU A 236 -9.48 33.58 7.57
C LEU A 236 -8.14 34.21 7.97
N LYS A 237 -7.16 34.31 7.05
CA LYS A 237 -5.87 34.97 7.32
C LYS A 237 -5.90 36.48 7.05
N GLU A 238 -6.95 36.98 6.39
CA GLU A 238 -7.12 38.39 6.03
C GLU A 238 -7.99 39.19 7.03
N ASN A 239 -8.44 38.55 8.12
CA ASN A 239 -9.10 39.18 9.28
C ASN A 239 -8.24 39.00 10.54
#